data_AF-A0A3L9JBM9-F1
#
_entry.id   AF-A0A3L9JBM9-F1
#
_cell.length_a   1.000
_cell.length_b   1.000
_cell.length_c   1.000
_cell.angle_alpha   90.00
_cell.angle_beta   90.00
_cell.angle_gamma   90.00
#
_symmetry.space_group_name_H-M   'P 1'
#
loop_
_entity.id
_entity.type
_entity.pdbx_description
1 polymer ?
#
loop_
_entity_poly.entity_id
_entity_poly.type
_entity_poly.pdbx_seq_one_letter_code
_entity_poly.pdbx_strand_id
1 'polypeptide(L)'
;LNSEISRKDMLLLALMSSENRAAASLAHHYPGGYKAFIKAMNAKAKSLGMNNTRFVEPTGLSVHNVSTARDLTKLLIASKQYPLIGQLSTTREDMATFSNPTYTLPFRNTNHLVYRDNWNIQLTKTGFTNAAGHCLVMRTVINNKPVALVVMDAFGKYTHFADASRLRTWIETGKVMPVPAAALSYKKQKAAQMAAAGQTAQND
;
A
#
# COMPACT_ATOMS: atom_id res chain seq x y z
N LEU A 1 10.71 -24.62 -2.57
CA LEU A 1 10.69 -25.32 -1.27
C LEU A 1 9.24 -25.30 -0.81
N ASN A 2 8.65 -26.46 -0.46
CA ASN A 2 7.30 -26.55 0.10
C ASN A 2 7.35 -26.23 1.59
N SER A 3 8.04 -25.16 1.94
CA SER A 3 8.24 -24.76 3.31
C SER A 3 6.97 -24.18 3.89
N GLU A 4 6.83 -24.32 5.20
CA GLU A 4 5.63 -23.98 5.94
C GLU A 4 5.95 -22.91 6.98
N ILE A 5 4.97 -22.05 7.25
CA ILE A 5 4.98 -21.07 8.32
C ILE A 5 3.53 -20.74 8.68
N SER A 6 3.28 -20.15 9.84
CA SER A 6 1.92 -19.85 10.27
C SER A 6 1.22 -18.87 9.31
N ARG A 7 -0.11 -18.96 9.22
CA ARG A 7 -0.91 -17.99 8.44
C ARG A 7 -0.70 -16.55 8.90
N LYS A 8 -0.49 -16.34 10.21
CA LYS A 8 -0.22 -15.01 10.77
C LYS A 8 1.12 -14.47 10.28
N ASP A 9 2.14 -15.31 10.20
CA ASP A 9 3.45 -14.89 9.70
C ASP A 9 3.41 -14.65 8.19
N MET A 10 2.67 -15.46 7.42
CA MET A 10 2.43 -15.14 6.00
C MET A 10 1.73 -13.78 5.83
N LEU A 11 0.76 -13.44 6.69
CA LEU A 11 0.14 -12.11 6.70
C LEU A 11 1.15 -11.02 7.08
N LEU A 12 2.01 -11.28 8.07
CA LEU A 12 3.06 -10.36 8.47
C LEU A 12 4.02 -10.06 7.32
N LEU A 13 4.55 -11.10 6.67
CA LEU A 13 5.49 -10.97 5.56
C LEU A 13 4.88 -10.22 4.37
N ALA A 14 3.62 -10.50 4.04
CA ALA A 14 2.89 -9.80 2.99
C ALA A 14 2.65 -8.31 3.33
N LEU A 15 2.30 -8.00 4.58
CA LEU A 15 1.94 -6.63 4.99
C LEU A 15 3.16 -5.75 5.29
N MET A 16 4.11 -6.25 6.08
CA MET A 16 5.33 -5.53 6.50
C MET A 16 6.32 -5.41 5.34
N SER A 17 6.61 -6.53 4.69
CA SER A 17 7.74 -6.67 3.76
C SER A 17 7.33 -6.80 2.30
N SER A 18 6.02 -6.78 2.01
CA SER A 18 5.51 -6.93 0.64
C SER A 18 5.95 -8.23 -0.04
N GLU A 19 6.07 -9.32 0.73
CA GLU A 19 6.53 -10.60 0.19
C GLU A 19 5.45 -11.25 -0.69
N ASN A 20 5.74 -11.38 -1.99
CA ASN A 20 4.78 -11.79 -3.00
C ASN A 20 4.37 -13.25 -2.86
N ARG A 21 5.28 -14.15 -2.47
CA ARG A 21 4.96 -15.57 -2.30
C ARG A 21 4.02 -15.79 -1.13
N ALA A 22 4.17 -15.02 -0.04
CA ALA A 22 3.29 -15.04 1.11
C ALA A 22 1.89 -14.58 0.74
N ALA A 23 1.78 -13.46 0.01
CA ALA A 23 0.51 -12.97 -0.51
C ALA A 23 -0.17 -13.98 -1.45
N ALA A 24 0.58 -14.60 -2.36
CA ALA A 24 0.06 -15.66 -3.23
C ALA A 24 -0.38 -16.91 -2.45
N SER A 25 0.43 -17.35 -1.48
CA SER A 25 0.15 -18.52 -0.64
C SER A 25 -1.14 -18.36 0.16
N LEU A 26 -1.37 -17.17 0.72
CA LEU A 26 -2.63 -16.85 1.41
C LEU A 26 -3.86 -17.07 0.52
N ALA A 27 -3.78 -16.69 -0.77
CA ALA A 27 -4.86 -16.91 -1.73
C ALA A 27 -5.02 -18.39 -2.11
N HIS A 28 -3.93 -19.15 -2.22
CA HIS A 28 -3.96 -20.59 -2.51
C HIS A 28 -4.61 -21.41 -1.38
N HIS A 29 -4.51 -20.95 -0.12
CA HIS A 29 -5.07 -21.61 1.06
C HIS A 29 -6.43 -21.03 1.50
N TYR A 30 -7.17 -20.40 0.59
CA TYR A 30 -8.51 -19.88 0.83
C TYR A 30 -9.61 -20.94 0.55
N PRO A 31 -10.68 -21.04 1.34
CA PRO A 31 -11.82 -21.91 1.03
C PRO A 31 -12.42 -21.60 -0.35
N GLY A 32 -12.53 -22.61 -1.22
CA GLY A 32 -12.91 -22.43 -2.63
C GLY A 32 -11.74 -22.10 -3.57
N GLY A 33 -10.52 -22.03 -3.05
CA GLY A 33 -9.27 -21.91 -3.79
C GLY A 33 -8.98 -20.51 -4.34
N TYR A 34 -7.92 -20.43 -5.14
CA TYR A 34 -7.35 -19.17 -5.64
C TYR A 34 -8.36 -18.30 -6.38
N LYS A 35 -9.16 -18.86 -7.30
CA LYS A 35 -10.18 -18.10 -8.04
C LYS A 35 -11.26 -17.52 -7.13
N ALA A 36 -11.67 -18.26 -6.09
CA ALA A 36 -12.62 -17.76 -5.11
C ALA A 36 -12.04 -16.59 -4.30
N PHE A 37 -10.75 -16.62 -3.99
CA PHE A 37 -10.07 -15.50 -3.33
C PHE A 37 -10.11 -14.23 -4.18
N ILE A 38 -9.78 -14.30 -5.48
CA ILE A 38 -9.84 -13.12 -6.38
C ILE A 38 -11.27 -12.59 -6.50
N LYS A 39 -12.26 -13.49 -6.57
CA LYS A 39 -13.68 -13.10 -6.55
C LYS A 39 -14.03 -12.38 -5.24
N ALA A 40 -13.56 -12.88 -4.09
CA ALA A 40 -13.78 -12.25 -2.79
C ALA A 40 -13.11 -10.87 -2.68
N MET A 41 -11.91 -10.69 -3.23
CA MET A 41 -11.24 -9.38 -3.30
C MET A 41 -12.10 -8.35 -4.04
N ASN A 42 -12.60 -8.70 -5.23
CA ASN A 42 -13.45 -7.79 -6.01
C ASN A 42 -14.84 -7.60 -5.38
N ALA A 43 -15.41 -8.63 -4.75
CA ALA A 43 -16.65 -8.50 -3.99
C ALA A 43 -16.49 -7.54 -2.80
N LYS A 44 -15.34 -7.57 -2.11
CA LYS A 44 -15.01 -6.62 -1.05
C LYS A 44 -14.84 -5.21 -1.60
N ALA A 45 -14.14 -5.03 -2.73
CA ALA A 45 -14.05 -3.72 -3.38
C ALA A 45 -15.44 -3.14 -3.70
N LYS A 46 -16.32 -3.96 -4.30
CA LYS A 46 -17.70 -3.57 -4.60
C LYS A 46 -18.50 -3.21 -3.34
N SER A 47 -18.40 -3.99 -2.25
CA SER A 47 -19.14 -3.70 -1.01
C SER A 47 -18.65 -2.46 -0.28
N LEU A 48 -17.41 -2.03 -0.53
CA LEU A 48 -16.87 -0.77 -0.06
C LEU A 48 -17.16 0.41 -1.01
N GLY A 49 -17.87 0.18 -2.12
CA GLY A 49 -18.13 1.19 -3.15
C GLY A 49 -16.89 1.63 -3.91
N MET A 50 -15.87 0.78 -4.01
CA MET A 50 -14.61 1.05 -4.72
C MET A 50 -14.79 0.81 -6.24
N ASN A 51 -15.56 1.69 -6.88
CA ASN A 51 -16.06 1.49 -8.24
C ASN A 51 -14.99 1.55 -9.34
N ASN A 52 -13.82 2.13 -9.05
CA ASN A 52 -12.68 2.22 -9.97
C ASN A 52 -11.54 1.28 -9.53
N THR A 53 -11.85 0.25 -8.73
CA THR A 53 -10.89 -0.76 -8.29
C THR A 53 -11.17 -2.11 -8.96
N ARG A 54 -10.11 -2.77 -9.41
CA ARG A 54 -10.15 -4.15 -9.92
C ARG A 54 -8.91 -4.90 -9.48
N PHE A 55 -9.11 -6.14 -9.02
CA PHE A 55 -8.04 -7.08 -8.69
C PHE A 55 -8.10 -8.30 -9.61
N VAL A 56 -6.97 -8.70 -10.18
CA VAL A 56 -6.83 -9.92 -10.98
C VAL A 56 -5.94 -10.97 -10.30
N GLU A 57 -5.13 -10.56 -9.31
CA GLU A 57 -4.22 -11.40 -8.54
C GLU A 57 -3.90 -10.76 -7.16
N PRO A 58 -3.37 -11.50 -6.15
CA PRO A 58 -3.31 -11.05 -4.76
C PRO A 58 -2.02 -10.32 -4.36
N THR A 59 -1.01 -10.24 -5.24
CA THR A 59 0.35 -9.75 -4.92
C THR A 59 0.57 -8.29 -5.29
N GLY A 60 -0.14 -7.77 -6.31
CA GLY A 60 0.08 -6.43 -6.87
C GLY A 60 1.07 -6.38 -8.03
N LEU A 61 1.62 -7.52 -8.47
CA LEU A 61 2.52 -7.60 -9.62
C LEU A 61 1.82 -7.31 -10.96
N SER A 62 0.52 -7.58 -11.07
CA SER A 62 -0.20 -7.33 -12.31
C SER A 62 -0.49 -5.84 -12.48
N VAL A 63 -0.16 -5.30 -13.66
CA VAL A 63 -0.57 -3.95 -14.07
C VAL A 63 -2.10 -3.79 -14.21
N HIS A 64 -2.85 -4.90 -14.20
CA HIS A 64 -4.31 -4.89 -14.23
C HIS A 64 -4.93 -4.82 -12.83
N ASN A 65 -4.13 -4.90 -11.76
CA ASN A 65 -4.53 -4.48 -10.43
C ASN A 65 -4.52 -2.94 -10.39
N VAL A 66 -5.71 -2.35 -10.39
CA VAL A 66 -5.90 -0.90 -10.49
C VAL A 66 -6.83 -0.40 -9.41
N SER A 67 -6.65 0.85 -9.01
CA SER A 67 -7.47 1.57 -8.05
C SER A 67 -7.29 3.08 -8.22
N THR A 68 -8.08 3.88 -7.50
CA THR A 68 -7.90 5.33 -7.38
C THR A 68 -7.52 5.71 -5.95
N ALA A 69 -6.97 6.92 -5.75
CA ALA A 69 -6.68 7.43 -4.41
C ALA A 69 -7.93 7.48 -3.51
N ARG A 70 -9.07 7.87 -4.11
CA ARG A 70 -10.38 7.88 -3.46
C ARG A 70 -10.83 6.50 -3.01
N ASP A 71 -10.69 5.49 -3.86
CA ASP A 71 -11.10 4.13 -3.51
C ASP A 71 -10.17 3.49 -2.48
N LEU A 72 -8.86 3.73 -2.57
CA LEU A 72 -7.91 3.31 -1.53
C LEU A 72 -8.19 4.01 -0.19
N THR A 73 -8.69 5.24 -0.19
CA THR A 73 -9.14 5.91 1.03
C THR A 73 -10.31 5.18 1.68
N LYS A 74 -11.29 4.68 0.89
CA LYS A 74 -12.37 3.83 1.40
C LYS A 74 -11.84 2.53 2.02
N LEU A 75 -10.85 1.91 1.37
CA LEU A 75 -10.17 0.73 1.91
C LEU A 75 -9.45 1.02 3.24
N LEU A 76 -8.75 2.16 3.34
CA LEU A 76 -8.13 2.60 4.59
C LEU A 76 -9.19 2.81 5.68
N ILE A 77 -10.33 3.44 5.39
CA ILE A 77 -11.42 3.61 6.36
C ILE A 77 -11.93 2.25 6.83
N ALA A 78 -12.17 1.32 5.91
CA ALA A 78 -12.64 -0.03 6.23
C ALA A 78 -11.63 -0.82 7.09
N SER A 79 -10.32 -0.60 6.90
CA SER A 79 -9.26 -1.25 7.69
C SER A 79 -9.34 -0.98 9.19
N LYS A 80 -10.07 0.05 9.62
CA LYS A 80 -10.33 0.32 11.05
C LYS A 80 -11.01 -0.85 11.75
N GLN A 81 -11.80 -1.63 11.02
CA GLN A 81 -12.48 -2.82 11.53
C GLN A 81 -11.58 -4.05 11.61
N TYR A 82 -10.32 -3.96 11.16
CA TYR A 82 -9.37 -5.07 11.10
C TYR A 82 -8.04 -4.69 11.76
N PRO A 83 -7.98 -4.59 13.10
CA PRO A 83 -6.80 -4.09 13.82
C PRO A 83 -5.50 -4.83 13.48
N LEU A 84 -5.58 -6.13 13.22
CA LEU A 84 -4.44 -6.97 12.90
C LEU A 84 -3.71 -6.51 11.63
N ILE A 85 -4.42 -5.98 10.62
CA ILE A 85 -3.78 -5.48 9.39
C ILE A 85 -2.83 -4.33 9.72
N GLY A 86 -3.31 -3.39 10.55
CA GLY A 86 -2.52 -2.26 11.01
C GLY A 86 -1.29 -2.72 11.78
N GLN A 87 -1.51 -3.54 12.83
CA GLN A 87 -0.47 -4.07 13.70
C GLN A 87 0.66 -4.76 12.92
N LEU A 88 0.33 -5.70 12.04
CA LEU A 88 1.32 -6.44 11.25
C LEU A 88 2.02 -5.52 10.23
N SER A 89 1.29 -4.59 9.61
CA SER A 89 1.88 -3.67 8.64
C SER A 89 2.86 -2.67 9.24
N THR A 90 2.75 -2.38 10.55
CA THR A 90 3.61 -1.44 11.28
C THR A 90 4.75 -2.11 12.03
N THR A 91 4.85 -3.44 12.02
CA THR A 91 6.01 -4.16 12.57
C THR A 91 7.28 -3.65 11.90
N ARG A 92 8.29 -3.30 12.70
CA ARG A 92 9.55 -2.72 12.18
C ARG A 92 10.38 -3.78 11.47
N GLU A 93 10.62 -4.91 12.13
CA GLU A 93 11.39 -6.03 11.60
C GLU A 93 10.99 -7.32 12.32
N ASP A 94 11.23 -8.46 11.67
CA ASP A 94 11.01 -9.78 12.27
C ASP A 94 11.93 -10.85 11.64
N MET A 95 12.15 -11.94 12.37
CA MET A 95 12.87 -13.14 11.93
C MET A 95 11.87 -14.26 11.64
N ALA A 96 11.56 -14.48 10.37
CA ALA A 96 10.61 -15.52 9.98
C ALA A 96 11.32 -16.88 9.89
N THR A 97 10.94 -17.82 10.77
CA THR A 97 11.44 -19.20 10.75
C THR A 97 10.42 -20.09 10.05
N PHE A 98 10.85 -20.68 8.93
CA PHE A 98 10.07 -21.65 8.17
C PHE A 98 10.42 -23.07 8.62
N SER A 99 9.50 -24.01 8.40
CA SER A 99 9.72 -25.46 8.52
C SER A 99 9.69 -26.14 7.15
N ASN A 100 10.19 -27.37 7.07
CA ASN A 100 10.12 -28.25 5.89
C ASN A 100 10.77 -27.71 4.58
N PRO A 101 12.09 -27.44 4.53
CA PRO A 101 13.10 -27.59 5.60
C PRO A 101 13.16 -26.37 6.51
N THR A 102 13.81 -26.51 7.67
CA THR A 102 13.96 -25.40 8.62
C THR A 102 14.99 -24.38 8.13
N TYR A 103 14.59 -23.12 8.02
CA TYR A 103 15.48 -21.99 7.78
C TYR A 103 14.85 -20.69 8.29
N THR A 104 15.67 -19.69 8.61
CA THR A 104 15.21 -18.40 9.13
C THR A 104 15.67 -17.27 8.22
N LEU A 105 14.78 -16.31 7.94
CA LEU A 105 15.08 -15.14 7.11
C LEU A 105 14.76 -13.85 7.87
N PRO A 106 15.65 -12.83 7.83
CA PRO A 106 15.35 -11.50 8.35
C PRO A 106 14.45 -10.73 7.38
N PHE A 107 13.43 -10.08 7.92
CA PHE A 107 12.52 -9.22 7.17
C PHE A 107 12.40 -7.85 7.83
N ARG A 108 12.28 -6.81 7.00
CA ARG A 108 12.13 -5.41 7.45
C ARG A 108 10.95 -4.75 6.78
N ASN A 109 10.43 -3.72 7.44
CA ASN A 109 9.34 -2.92 6.89
C ASN A 109 9.79 -2.16 5.64
N THR A 110 8.94 -2.18 4.62
CA THR A 110 9.17 -1.40 3.38
C THR A 110 9.02 0.11 3.57
N ASN A 111 8.31 0.56 4.60
CA ASN A 111 8.15 1.96 4.93
C ASN A 111 9.11 2.39 6.04
N HIS A 112 10.19 3.09 5.69
CA HIS A 112 11.17 3.55 6.66
C HIS A 112 10.62 4.58 7.69
N LEU A 113 9.43 5.15 7.48
CA LEU A 113 8.80 6.07 8.43
C LEU A 113 8.39 5.38 9.74
N VAL A 114 8.22 4.05 9.77
CA VAL A 114 7.88 3.30 11.01
C VAL A 114 9.00 3.32 12.05
N TYR A 115 10.22 3.66 11.63
CA TYR A 115 11.39 3.80 12.51
C TYR A 115 11.57 5.22 13.04
N ARG A 116 10.73 6.17 12.62
CA ARG A 116 10.83 7.57 13.05
C ARG A 116 9.86 7.84 14.19
N ASP A 117 10.38 8.20 15.35
CA ASP A 117 9.56 8.41 16.56
C ASP A 117 8.57 9.58 16.44
N ASN A 118 8.84 10.52 15.52
CA ASN A 118 7.92 11.61 15.25
C ASN A 118 6.69 11.15 14.46
N TRP A 119 6.62 9.91 13.93
CA TRP A 119 5.46 9.40 13.19
C TRP A 119 4.62 8.44 14.04
N ASN A 120 3.33 8.74 14.20
CA ASN A 120 2.36 7.82 14.79
C ASN A 120 1.57 7.12 13.68
N ILE A 121 2.03 5.95 13.25
CA ILE A 121 1.46 5.19 12.12
C ILE A 121 0.66 4.01 12.67
N GLN A 122 -0.62 3.90 12.27
CA GLN A 122 -1.50 2.79 12.66
C GLN A 122 -1.66 1.74 11.56
N LEU A 123 -1.37 2.09 10.31
CA LEU A 123 -1.31 1.18 9.17
C LEU A 123 -0.44 1.78 8.08
N THR A 124 0.36 0.96 7.39
CA THR A 124 1.14 1.41 6.23
C THR A 124 1.23 0.34 5.15
N LYS A 125 1.21 0.74 3.88
CA LYS A 125 1.65 -0.13 2.78
C LYS A 125 2.27 0.70 1.66
N THR A 126 3.42 0.25 1.17
CA THR A 126 4.10 0.79 -0.02
C THR A 126 3.81 -0.07 -1.24
N GLY A 127 3.97 0.50 -2.44
CA GLY A 127 3.90 -0.24 -3.70
C GLY A 127 4.81 0.39 -4.74
N PHE A 128 5.34 -0.42 -5.66
CA PHE A 128 6.11 0.06 -6.79
C PHE A 128 5.97 -0.88 -7.99
N THR A 129 5.64 -0.31 -9.15
CA THR A 129 5.89 -0.92 -10.45
C THR A 129 6.32 0.19 -11.41
N ASN A 130 7.01 -0.15 -12.50
CA ASN A 130 7.37 0.83 -13.52
C ASN A 130 6.14 1.55 -14.11
N ALA A 131 4.99 0.88 -14.15
CA ALA A 131 3.75 1.46 -14.66
C ALA A 131 3.02 2.36 -13.64
N ALA A 132 3.07 2.02 -12.36
CA ALA A 132 2.34 2.70 -11.29
C ALA A 132 3.15 3.78 -10.55
N GLY A 133 4.46 3.85 -10.80
CA GLY A 133 5.38 4.64 -9.97
C GLY A 133 5.42 4.13 -8.53
N HIS A 134 5.87 4.99 -7.61
CA HIS A 134 5.81 4.67 -6.19
C HIS A 134 4.46 5.08 -5.58
N CYS A 135 3.90 4.19 -4.77
CA CYS A 135 2.63 4.38 -4.06
C CYS A 135 2.84 4.22 -2.55
N LEU A 136 2.07 4.96 -1.76
CA LEU A 136 2.03 4.88 -0.31
C LEU A 136 0.59 5.09 0.18
N VAL A 137 0.12 4.17 1.01
CA VAL A 137 -1.13 4.33 1.77
C VAL A 137 -0.83 4.21 3.25
N MET A 138 -1.40 5.10 4.07
CA MET A 138 -1.21 5.08 5.51
C MET A 138 -2.48 5.49 6.26
N ARG A 139 -2.65 4.93 7.46
CA ARG A 139 -3.40 5.57 8.53
C ARG A 139 -2.41 6.05 9.57
N THR A 140 -2.46 7.34 9.88
CA THR A 140 -1.52 7.97 10.80
C THR A 140 -2.24 9.04 11.62
N VAL A 141 -1.67 9.41 12.77
CA VAL A 141 -2.16 10.53 13.59
C VAL A 141 -1.20 11.69 13.42
N ILE A 142 -1.71 12.82 12.95
CA ILE A 142 -0.96 14.07 12.75
C ILE A 142 -1.67 15.16 13.53
N ASN A 143 -0.95 15.83 14.44
CA ASN A 143 -1.50 16.86 15.33
C ASN A 143 -2.80 16.39 16.05
N ASN A 144 -2.73 15.20 16.66
CA ASN A 144 -3.83 14.50 17.34
C ASN A 144 -5.07 14.20 16.47
N LYS A 145 -4.97 14.34 15.14
CA LYS A 145 -6.05 14.01 14.20
C LYS A 145 -5.71 12.71 13.46
N PRO A 146 -6.59 11.68 13.50
CA PRO A 146 -6.41 10.50 12.67
C PRO A 146 -6.69 10.83 11.20
N VAL A 147 -5.75 10.51 10.32
CA VAL A 147 -5.77 10.82 8.89
C VAL A 147 -5.57 9.54 8.07
N ALA A 148 -6.34 9.40 6.99
CA ALA A 148 -6.05 8.47 5.91
C ALA A 148 -5.27 9.23 4.82
N LEU A 149 -4.08 8.74 4.49
CA LEU A 149 -3.16 9.37 3.55
C LEU A 149 -2.91 8.41 2.38
N VAL A 150 -3.09 8.90 1.16
CA VAL A 150 -2.83 8.15 -0.07
C VAL A 150 -1.99 9.00 -1.02
N VAL A 151 -0.87 8.46 -1.48
CA VAL A 151 -0.02 9.05 -2.52
C VAL A 151 0.20 7.98 -3.59
N MET A 152 -0.02 8.32 -4.86
CA MET A 152 0.10 7.40 -6.01
C MET A 152 0.87 8.06 -7.15
N ASP A 153 1.41 7.26 -8.06
CA ASP A 153 2.15 7.72 -9.24
C ASP A 153 3.31 8.68 -8.90
N ALA A 154 4.00 8.41 -7.79
CA ALA A 154 5.14 9.21 -7.37
C ALA A 154 6.37 8.78 -8.19
N PHE A 155 6.82 9.66 -9.10
CA PHE A 155 7.91 9.36 -10.04
C PHE A 155 9.26 9.10 -9.36
N GLY A 156 9.70 10.03 -8.50
CA GLY A 156 10.99 9.92 -7.84
C GLY A 156 11.00 8.81 -6.78
N LYS A 157 12.16 8.15 -6.63
CA LYS A 157 12.35 7.00 -5.72
C LYS A 157 11.81 7.20 -4.31
N TYR A 158 11.90 8.43 -3.78
CA TYR A 158 11.44 8.78 -2.43
C TYR A 158 10.30 9.81 -2.43
N THR A 159 9.70 10.11 -3.60
CA THR A 159 8.68 11.15 -3.71
C THR A 159 7.47 10.87 -2.84
N HIS A 160 7.00 9.62 -2.78
CA HIS A 160 5.87 9.22 -1.92
C HIS A 160 6.12 9.47 -0.41
N PHE A 161 7.33 9.22 0.09
CA PHE A 161 7.68 9.53 1.48
C PHE A 161 7.88 11.03 1.71
N ALA A 162 8.46 11.72 0.73
CA ALA A 162 8.61 13.17 0.77
C ALA A 162 7.24 13.86 0.79
N ASP A 163 6.30 13.44 -0.06
CA ASP A 163 4.93 13.96 -0.10
C ASP A 163 4.17 13.66 1.18
N ALA A 164 4.33 12.47 1.77
CA ALA A 164 3.77 12.20 3.09
C ALA A 164 4.31 13.17 4.16
N SER A 165 5.61 13.49 4.11
CA SER A 165 6.21 14.47 5.01
C SER A 165 5.73 15.90 4.72
N ARG A 166 5.56 16.29 3.45
CA ARG A 166 4.99 17.60 3.06
C ARG A 166 3.56 17.75 3.55
N LEU A 167 2.72 16.73 3.36
CA LEU A 167 1.34 16.71 3.85
C LEU A 167 1.28 16.85 5.36
N ARG A 168 2.15 16.12 6.08
CA ARG A 168 2.27 16.27 7.53
C ARG A 168 2.64 17.69 7.93
N THR A 169 3.69 18.27 7.35
CA THR A 169 4.11 19.65 7.65
C THR A 169 2.99 20.65 7.36
N TRP A 170 2.27 20.48 6.26
CA TRP A 170 1.13 21.32 5.92
C TRP A 170 -0.01 21.20 6.93
N ILE A 171 -0.36 19.99 7.38
CA ILE A 171 -1.39 19.78 8.41
C ILE A 171 -0.95 20.36 9.77
N GLU A 172 0.33 20.25 10.12
CA GLU A 172 0.88 20.73 11.40
C GLU A 172 1.03 22.25 11.44
N THR A 173 1.42 22.87 10.32
CA THR A 173 1.89 24.28 10.32
C THR A 173 1.16 25.21 9.34
N GLY A 174 0.34 24.66 8.44
CA GLY A 174 -0.26 25.38 7.32
C GLY A 174 0.72 25.73 6.19
N LYS A 175 2.03 25.49 6.36
CA LYS A 175 3.06 25.86 5.37
C LYS A 175 3.15 24.81 4.26
N VAL A 176 3.13 25.28 3.02
CA VAL A 176 3.37 24.44 1.84
C VAL A 176 4.88 24.37 1.58
N MET A 177 5.43 23.16 1.61
CA MET A 177 6.84 22.93 1.29
C MET A 177 7.04 22.83 -0.22
N PRO A 178 8.15 23.38 -0.78
CA PRO A 178 8.40 23.32 -2.22
C PRO A 178 8.54 21.87 -2.72
N VAL A 179 8.01 21.65 -3.92
CA VAL A 179 8.13 20.38 -4.66
C VAL A 179 9.24 20.54 -5.71
N PRO A 180 10.18 19.57 -5.83
CA PRO A 180 11.25 19.65 -6.83
C PRO A 180 10.72 19.80 -8.25
N ALA A 181 11.41 20.61 -9.07
CA ALA A 181 11.01 20.88 -10.46
C ALA A 181 10.81 19.60 -11.29
N ALA A 182 11.65 18.58 -11.10
CA ALA A 182 11.50 17.30 -11.79
C ALA A 182 10.15 16.60 -11.53
N ALA A 183 9.64 16.67 -10.30
CA ALA A 183 8.33 16.09 -9.96
C ALA A 183 7.17 16.92 -10.54
N LEU A 184 7.32 18.25 -10.60
CA LEU A 184 6.34 19.13 -11.25
C LEU A 184 6.29 18.89 -12.78
N SER A 185 7.45 18.73 -13.42
CA SER A 185 7.55 18.40 -14.84
C SER A 185 6.88 17.06 -15.15
N TYR A 186 7.13 16.03 -14.33
CA TYR A 186 6.48 14.74 -14.46
C TYR A 186 4.96 14.85 -14.36
N LYS A 187 4.45 15.56 -13.34
CA LYS A 187 3.01 15.79 -13.16
C LYS A 187 2.38 16.46 -14.38
N LYS A 188 3.04 17.48 -14.94
CA LYS A 188 2.57 18.19 -16.15
C LYS A 188 2.52 17.26 -17.37
N GLN A 189 3.56 16.44 -17.57
CA GLN A 189 3.61 15.48 -18.68
C GLN A 189 2.51 14.42 -18.58
N LYS A 190 2.32 13.83 -17.38
CA LYS A 190 1.25 12.86 -17.15
C LYS A 190 -0.14 13.44 -17.37
N ALA A 191 -0.41 14.63 -16.86
CA ALA A 191 -1.69 15.31 -17.09
C ALA A 191 -1.97 15.53 -18.58
N ALA A 192 -0.96 15.94 -19.36
CA ALA A 192 -1.08 16.09 -20.81
C ALA A 192 -1.34 14.76 -21.53
N GLN A 193 -0.66 13.68 -21.12
CA GLN A 193 -0.88 12.33 -21.66
C GLN A 193 -2.30 11.83 -21.38
N MET A 194 -2.80 12.02 -20.15
CA MET A 194 -4.16 11.62 -19.78
C MET A 194 -5.22 12.39 -20.56
N ALA A 195 -5.05 13.71 -20.70
CA ALA A 195 -5.93 14.54 -21.50
C ALA A 195 -5.97 14.10 -22.97
N ALA A 196 -4.81 13.77 -23.56
CA ALA A 196 -4.72 13.26 -24.93
C ALA A 196 -5.35 11.87 -25.08
N ALA A 197 -5.35 11.03 -24.04
CA ALA A 197 -5.96 9.71 -24.04
C ALA A 197 -7.48 9.71 -23.76
N GLY A 198 -8.11 10.89 -23.63
CA GLY A 198 -9.54 11.00 -23.30
C GLY A 198 -9.90 10.53 -21.88
N GLN A 199 -8.91 10.38 -21.00
CA GLN A 199 -9.11 10.04 -19.59
C GLN A 199 -9.00 11.32 -18.77
N THR A 200 -10.11 11.82 -18.24
CA THR A 200 -10.10 12.91 -17.26
C THR A 200 -9.31 12.46 -16.02
N ALA A 201 -8.44 13.33 -15.52
CA ALA A 201 -7.58 13.06 -14.38
C ALA A 201 -8.42 12.78 -13.11
N GLN A 202 -8.70 11.51 -12.83
CA GLN A 202 -9.27 11.07 -11.55
C GLN A 202 -8.18 11.03 -10.47
N ASN A 203 -7.58 12.19 -10.18
CA ASN A 203 -6.64 12.38 -9.06
C ASN A 203 -7.11 13.49 -8.10
N ASP A 204 -8.45 13.60 -7.94
CA ASP A 204 -9.11 14.43 -6.93
C ASP A 204 -9.70 13.59 -5.79
#